data_AF-A0A2D0IMI7-F1
#
_entry.id   AF-A0A2D0IMI7-F1
#
_cell.length_a   1.000
_cell.length_b   1.000
_cell.length_c   1.000
_cell.angle_alpha   90.00
_cell.angle_beta   90.00
_cell.angle_gamma   90.00
#
_symmetry.space_group_name_H-M   'P 1'
#
loop_
_entity.id
_entity.type
_entity.pdbx_description
1 polymer ?
#
loop_
_entity_poly.entity_id
_entity_poly.type
_entity_poly.pdbx_seq_one_letter_code
_entity_poly.pdbx_strand_id
1 'polypeptide(L)'
;MNERQFKTYLAAAESIGGDYFIGYQRGLRSYFHNNTPVESTQKNANPDMETGYRDGMAGNPPQGFHGNIGNLNAAGVLPADSMLTIRLNSQLKSRYVKQAQREGMKLSAWALKYLNAASED
;
A
#
# COMPACT_ATOMS: atom_id res chain seq x y z
N MET A 1 -7.65 19.02 -3.36
CA MET A 1 -7.46 18.13 -2.20
C MET A 1 -7.57 16.68 -2.65
N ASN A 2 -6.45 15.93 -2.71
CA ASN A 2 -6.48 14.51 -3.12
C ASN A 2 -6.67 13.62 -1.88
N GLU A 3 -7.90 13.59 -1.35
CA GLU A 3 -8.25 12.88 -0.10
C GLU A 3 -7.91 11.38 -0.16
N ARG A 4 -7.98 10.79 -1.36
CA ARG A 4 -7.59 9.39 -1.60
C ARG A 4 -6.10 9.17 -1.34
N GLN A 5 -5.24 10.07 -1.82
CA GLN A 5 -3.79 9.98 -1.58
C GLN A 5 -3.48 10.14 -0.09
N PHE A 6 -4.12 11.10 0.58
CA PHE A 6 -3.97 11.30 2.02
C PHE A 6 -4.30 10.03 2.81
N LYS A 7 -5.48 9.43 2.57
CA LYS A 7 -5.90 8.19 3.25
C LYS A 7 -4.93 7.03 2.99
N THR A 8 -4.45 6.89 1.76
CA THR A 8 -3.59 5.76 1.42
C THR A 8 -2.18 5.90 2.01
N TYR A 9 -1.64 7.12 2.05
CA TYR A 9 -0.35 7.39 2.68
C TYR A 9 -0.42 7.26 4.20
N LEU A 10 -1.55 7.67 4.80
CA LEU A 10 -1.78 7.49 6.22
C LEU A 10 -1.84 6.01 6.61
N ALA A 11 -2.58 5.18 5.86
CA ALA A 11 -2.66 3.74 6.10
C ALA A 11 -1.30 3.04 5.91
N ALA A 12 -0.51 3.45 4.92
CA ALA A 12 0.84 2.95 4.73
C ALA A 12 1.77 3.31 5.92
N ALA A 13 1.71 4.56 6.40
CA ALA A 13 2.51 4.97 7.56
C ALA A 13 2.05 4.29 8.86
N GLU A 14 0.76 4.01 9.01
CA GLU A 14 0.21 3.28 10.16
C GLU A 14 0.79 1.86 10.26
N SER A 15 1.03 1.21 9.12
CA SER A 15 1.68 -0.12 9.10
C SER A 15 3.15 -0.10 9.53
N ILE A 16 3.84 1.04 9.43
CA ILE A 16 5.18 1.25 9.98
C ILE A 16 5.09 1.48 11.50
N GLY A 17 4.04 2.18 11.93
CA GLY A 17 3.74 2.42 13.34
C GLY A 17 4.75 3.33 14.04
N GLY A 18 4.66 3.34 15.37
CA GLY A 18 5.59 4.06 16.25
C GLY A 18 5.62 5.58 16.06
N ASP A 19 6.73 6.17 16.49
CA ASP A 19 6.94 7.63 16.46
C ASP A 19 7.02 8.19 15.04
N TYR A 20 7.48 7.37 14.08
CA TYR A 20 7.48 7.69 12.65
C TYR A 20 6.06 8.00 12.14
N PHE A 21 5.08 7.14 12.45
CA PHE A 21 3.68 7.36 12.05
C PHE A 21 3.13 8.69 12.58
N ILE A 22 3.40 9.00 13.84
CA ILE A 22 2.94 10.24 14.49
C ILE A 22 3.53 11.47 13.80
N GLY A 23 4.82 11.43 13.48
CA GLY A 23 5.49 12.47 12.69
C GLY A 23 4.87 12.63 11.32
N TYR A 24 4.74 11.51 10.59
CA TYR A 24 4.23 11.47 9.23
C TYR A 24 2.80 11.97 9.10
N GLN A 25 1.90 11.57 10.01
CA GLN A 25 0.54 12.07 10.05
C GLN A 25 0.48 13.60 10.20
N ARG A 26 1.34 14.17 11.05
CA ARG A 26 1.40 15.64 11.25
C ARG A 26 1.92 16.35 10.01
N GLY A 27 3.02 15.87 9.44
CA GLY A 27 3.60 16.45 8.22
C GLY A 27 2.65 16.38 7.03
N LEU A 28 2.00 15.22 6.84
CA LEU A 28 1.05 15.01 5.76
C LEU A 28 -0.18 15.92 5.89
N ARG A 29 -0.70 16.11 7.11
CA ARG A 29 -1.78 17.09 7.34
C ARG A 29 -1.35 18.49 6.95
N SER A 30 -0.16 18.92 7.35
CA SER A 30 0.36 20.25 7.00
C SER A 30 0.51 20.42 5.49
N TYR A 31 1.05 19.41 4.78
CA TYR A 31 1.16 19.40 3.31
C TYR A 31 -0.21 19.55 2.62
N PHE A 32 -1.23 18.81 3.07
CA PHE A 32 -2.56 18.85 2.45
C PHE A 32 -3.41 20.07 2.83
N HIS A 33 -3.13 20.70 3.98
CA HIS A 33 -3.84 21.88 4.47
C HIS A 33 -3.13 23.21 4.15
N ASN A 34 -2.00 23.19 3.41
CA ASN A 34 -1.16 24.37 3.13
C ASN A 34 -0.79 25.16 4.40
N ASN A 35 -0.72 24.49 5.54
CA ASN A 35 -0.35 25.15 6.79
C ASN A 35 1.17 25.27 6.88
N THR A 36 1.64 26.41 7.35
CA THR A 36 3.05 26.67 7.62
C THR A 36 3.61 25.69 8.65
N PRO A 37 4.93 25.40 8.61
CA PRO A 37 5.55 24.46 9.53
C PRO A 37 5.27 24.87 10.98
N VAL A 38 4.75 23.94 11.77
CA VAL A 38 4.64 24.17 13.21
C VAL A 38 6.04 23.98 13.78
N GLU A 39 6.81 25.07 13.89
CA GLU A 39 8.20 25.08 14.42
C GLU A 39 8.33 24.52 15.85
N SER A 40 7.23 24.22 16.54
CA SER A 40 7.24 24.00 17.99
C SER A 40 7.32 22.55 18.48
N THR A 41 7.59 21.54 17.63
CA THR A 41 7.78 20.16 18.18
C THR A 41 9.24 19.73 18.37
N GLN A 42 10.21 20.57 18.01
CA GLN A 42 11.62 20.16 17.86
C GLN A 42 12.45 20.07 19.15
N LYS A 43 11.90 20.35 20.35
CA LYS A 43 12.76 20.36 21.54
C LYS A 43 13.04 19.00 22.19
N ASN A 44 12.39 17.91 21.78
CA ASN A 44 12.66 16.53 22.25
C ASN A 44 12.10 15.44 21.30
N ALA A 45 11.92 15.72 20.01
CA ALA A 45 11.32 14.75 19.10
C ALA A 45 12.30 13.60 18.82
N ASN A 46 11.85 12.36 19.00
CA ASN A 46 12.57 11.17 18.56
C ASN A 46 12.97 11.33 17.08
N PRO A 47 14.21 11.02 16.67
CA PRO A 47 14.64 11.09 15.26
C PRO A 47 13.68 10.42 14.28
N ASP A 48 13.00 9.34 14.67
CA ASP A 48 12.00 8.66 13.84
C ASP A 48 10.78 9.55 13.58
N MET A 49 10.33 10.31 14.58
CA MET A 49 9.23 11.26 14.45
C MET A 49 9.59 12.44 13.54
N GLU A 50 10.82 12.96 13.67
CA GLU A 50 11.27 14.05 12.80
C GLU A 50 11.35 13.60 11.35
N THR A 51 11.86 12.39 11.13
CA THR A 51 11.95 11.76 9.82
C THR A 51 10.56 11.58 9.21
N GLY A 52 9.62 11.01 9.96
CA GLY A 52 8.23 10.88 9.52
C GLY A 52 7.61 12.24 9.17
N TYR A 53 7.80 13.26 10.01
CA TYR A 53 7.28 14.61 9.76
C TYR A 53 7.82 15.20 8.47
N ARG A 54 9.13 15.07 8.22
CA ARG A 54 9.77 15.55 6.99
C ARG A 54 9.21 14.84 5.75
N ASP A 55 9.04 13.52 5.82
CA ASP A 55 8.51 12.72 4.71
C ASP A 55 7.04 13.07 4.41
N GLY A 56 6.22 13.26 5.44
CA GLY A 56 4.83 13.69 5.30
C GLY A 56 4.70 15.11 4.77
N MET A 57 5.54 16.05 5.23
CA MET A 57 5.59 17.43 4.74
C MET A 57 5.98 17.54 3.27
N ALA A 58 6.84 16.64 2.79
CA ALA A 58 7.22 16.58 1.38
C ALA A 58 6.11 16.01 0.49
N GLY A 59 5.04 15.44 1.07
CA GLY A 59 4.00 14.73 0.32
C GLY A 59 4.52 13.44 -0.31
N ASN A 60 5.61 12.89 0.20
CA ASN A 60 6.21 11.66 -0.29
C ASN A 60 5.50 10.44 0.32
N PRO A 61 5.45 9.29 -0.38
CA PRO A 61 5.02 8.05 0.24
C PRO A 61 5.89 7.70 1.46
N PRO A 62 5.34 7.02 2.50
CA PRO A 62 6.11 6.60 3.66
C PRO A 62 7.30 5.70 3.29
N GLN A 63 8.33 5.67 4.13
CA GLN A 63 9.53 4.85 3.90
C GLN A 63 9.18 3.38 3.69
N GLY A 64 9.84 2.74 2.71
CA GLY A 64 9.55 1.36 2.32
C GLY A 64 8.33 1.17 1.42
N PHE A 65 7.50 2.21 1.23
CA PHE A 65 6.32 2.15 0.37
C PHE A 65 6.53 2.87 -0.97
N HIS A 66 7.52 2.42 -1.76
CA HIS A 66 7.70 2.91 -3.13
C HIS A 66 6.80 2.13 -4.10
N GLY A 67 5.95 2.82 -4.87
CA GLY A 67 5.24 2.27 -6.03
C GLY A 67 4.05 1.33 -5.79
N ASN A 68 3.89 0.72 -4.60
CA ASN A 68 2.87 -0.33 -4.36
C ASN A 68 1.69 0.10 -3.45
N ILE A 69 1.63 1.37 -3.06
CA ILE A 69 0.59 1.92 -2.16
C ILE A 69 -0.83 1.74 -2.72
N GLY A 70 -0.99 1.66 -4.05
CA GLY A 70 -2.29 1.38 -4.69
C GLY A 70 -2.93 0.05 -4.29
N ASN A 71 -2.16 -0.89 -3.72
CA ASN A 71 -2.64 -2.22 -3.34
C ASN A 71 -3.23 -2.28 -1.92
N LEU A 72 -3.00 -1.27 -1.07
CA LEU A 72 -3.51 -1.25 0.32
C LEU A 72 -5.04 -1.06 0.41
N ASN A 73 -5.66 -0.48 -0.63
CA ASN A 73 -7.11 -0.26 -0.68
C ASN A 73 -7.87 -1.36 -1.44
N ALA A 74 -7.20 -2.41 -1.95
CA ALA A 74 -7.82 -3.26 -2.97
C ALA A 74 -8.64 -4.45 -2.46
N ALA A 75 -8.42 -4.94 -1.24
CA ALA A 75 -9.32 -5.88 -0.57
C ALA A 75 -8.85 -6.08 0.87
N GLY A 76 -9.76 -6.32 1.82
CA GLY A 76 -9.44 -6.82 3.17
C GLY A 76 -8.86 -8.25 3.18
N VAL A 77 -8.01 -8.55 2.21
CA VAL A 77 -7.25 -9.78 2.05
C VAL A 77 -5.91 -9.51 2.70
N LEU A 78 -5.47 -10.44 3.55
CA LEU A 78 -4.12 -10.42 4.11
C LEU A 78 -3.11 -10.09 3.00
N PRO A 79 -2.13 -9.21 3.24
CA PRO A 79 -1.16 -8.87 2.22
C PRO A 79 -0.55 -10.18 1.70
N ALA A 80 -0.53 -10.36 0.38
CA ALA A 80 0.12 -11.51 -0.23
C ALA A 80 1.60 -11.47 0.16
N ASP A 81 1.99 -12.32 1.12
CA ASP A 81 3.33 -12.40 1.70
C ASP A 81 4.20 -13.48 1.03
N SER A 82 3.56 -14.32 0.22
CA SER A 82 4.14 -15.53 -0.37
C SER A 82 3.92 -15.56 -1.88
N MET A 83 4.91 -16.03 -2.64
CA MET A 83 4.86 -16.15 -4.10
C MET A 83 4.98 -17.60 -4.56
N LEU A 84 4.03 -18.03 -5.39
CA LEU A 84 4.11 -19.28 -6.15
C LEU A 84 4.47 -19.00 -7.61
N THR A 85 5.54 -19.62 -8.12
CA THR A 85 5.94 -19.53 -9.54
C THR A 85 5.58 -20.82 -10.27
N ILE A 86 4.84 -20.71 -11.37
CA ILE A 86 4.40 -21.86 -12.17
C ILE A 86 4.98 -21.76 -13.58
N ARG A 87 5.59 -22.83 -14.08
CA ARG A 87 6.00 -22.96 -15.49
C ARG A 87 4.86 -23.57 -16.30
N LEU A 88 4.52 -22.90 -17.40
CA LEU A 88 3.48 -23.32 -18.34
C LEU A 88 3.79 -22.76 -19.72
N ASN A 89 3.28 -23.40 -20.77
CA ASN A 89 3.50 -22.94 -22.14
C ASN A 89 2.58 -21.76 -22.50
N SER A 90 2.93 -21.03 -23.57
CA SER A 90 2.21 -19.82 -23.99
C SER A 90 0.75 -20.07 -24.37
N GLN A 91 0.43 -21.24 -24.94
CA GLN A 91 -0.92 -21.61 -25.32
C GLN A 91 -1.82 -21.78 -24.09
N LEU A 92 -1.32 -22.46 -23.06
CA LEU A 92 -2.04 -22.69 -21.81
C LEU A 92 -2.26 -21.37 -21.06
N LYS A 93 -1.24 -20.51 -21.00
CA LYS A 93 -1.37 -19.14 -20.44
C LYS A 93 -2.50 -18.38 -21.10
N SER A 94 -2.53 -18.41 -22.43
CA SER A 94 -3.51 -17.67 -23.24
C SER A 94 -4.93 -18.17 -22.99
N ARG A 95 -5.11 -19.48 -22.78
CA ARG A 95 -6.42 -20.04 -22.40
C ARG A 95 -6.88 -19.54 -21.05
N TYR A 96 -6.01 -19.54 -20.03
CA TYR A 96 -6.34 -19.05 -18.69
C TYR A 96 -6.67 -17.56 -18.69
N VAL A 97 -5.92 -16.74 -19.43
CA VAL A 97 -6.20 -15.30 -19.57
C VAL A 97 -7.59 -15.07 -20.18
N LYS A 98 -7.91 -15.77 -21.27
CA LYS A 98 -9.24 -15.66 -21.91
C LYS A 98 -10.36 -16.07 -20.96
N GLN A 99 -10.15 -17.12 -20.16
CA GLN A 99 -11.14 -17.58 -19.21
C GLN A 99 -11.34 -16.58 -18.06
N ALA A 100 -10.25 -16.04 -17.50
CA ALA A 100 -10.30 -15.00 -16.48
C ALA A 100 -11.04 -13.75 -16.97
N GLN A 101 -10.79 -13.34 -18.22
CA GLN A 101 -11.47 -12.21 -18.86
C GLN A 101 -12.98 -12.45 -19.04
N ARG A 102 -13.38 -13.66 -19.45
CA ARG A 102 -14.80 -14.04 -19.55
C ARG A 102 -15.51 -13.97 -18.20
N GLU A 103 -14.81 -14.29 -17.12
CA GLU A 103 -15.31 -14.21 -15.75
C GLU A 103 -15.13 -12.81 -15.12
N GLY A 104 -14.66 -11.81 -15.89
CA GLY A 104 -14.52 -10.43 -15.43
C GLY A 104 -13.44 -10.21 -14.37
N MET A 105 -12.45 -11.09 -14.26
CA MET A 105 -11.43 -11.07 -13.21
C MET A 105 -10.00 -11.10 -13.75
N LYS A 106 -9.03 -10.73 -12.90
CA LYS A 106 -7.59 -10.83 -13.23
C LYS A 106 -7.14 -12.30 -13.21
N LEU A 107 -6.10 -12.62 -13.99
CA LEU A 107 -5.53 -13.97 -14.06
C LEU A 107 -5.12 -14.52 -12.68
N SER A 108 -4.54 -13.69 -11.81
CA SER A 108 -4.13 -14.10 -10.46
C SER A 108 -5.33 -14.47 -9.58
N ALA A 109 -6.38 -13.66 -9.60
CA ALA A 109 -7.63 -13.93 -8.87
C ALA A 109 -8.31 -15.21 -9.41
N TRP A 110 -8.32 -15.37 -10.73
CA TRP A 110 -8.83 -16.59 -11.37
C TRP A 110 -8.04 -17.82 -10.94
N ALA A 111 -6.71 -17.78 -10.98
CA ALA A 111 -5.88 -18.90 -10.55
C ALA A 111 -6.12 -19.28 -9.07
N LEU A 112 -6.19 -18.29 -8.18
CA LEU A 112 -6.46 -18.53 -6.76
C LEU A 112 -7.85 -19.13 -6.53
N LYS A 113 -8.89 -18.67 -7.24
CA LYS A 113 -10.24 -19.25 -7.15
C LYS A 113 -10.23 -20.76 -7.39
N TYR A 114 -9.56 -21.21 -8.45
CA TYR A 114 -9.52 -22.64 -8.79
C TYR A 114 -8.55 -23.42 -7.90
N LEU A 115 -7.44 -22.83 -7.47
CA LEU A 115 -6.53 -23.47 -6.52
C LEU A 115 -7.20 -23.68 -5.16
N ASN A 116 -7.94 -22.68 -4.66
CA ASN A 116 -8.68 -22.78 -3.41
C ASN A 116 -9.74 -23.87 -3.49
N ALA A 117 -10.54 -23.89 -4.56
CA ALA A 117 -11.56 -24.92 -4.78
C ALA A 117 -10.96 -26.34 -4.91
N ALA A 118 -9.70 -26.46 -5.35
CA ALA A 118 -8.98 -27.72 -5.42
C ALA A 118 -8.28 -28.11 -4.10
N SER A 119 -8.13 -27.18 -3.15
CA SER A 119 -7.49 -27.41 -1.85
C SER A 119 -8.46 -27.62 -0.70
N GLU A 120 -9.76 -27.39 -0.94
CA GLU A 120 -10.82 -27.73 0.00
C GLU A 120 -11.11 -29.24 -0.11
N ASP A 121 -10.41 -30.04 0.71
CA ASP A 121 -10.72 -31.45 1.02
C ASP A 121 -11.71 -31.56 2.20
#